data_AF-A0A533XAM2-F1
#
_entry.id   AF-A0A533XAM2-F1
#
_cell.length_a   1.000
_cell.length_b   1.000
_cell.length_c   1.000
_cell.angle_alpha   90.00
_cell.angle_beta   90.00
_cell.angle_gamma   90.00
#
_symmetry.space_group_name_H-M   'P 1'
#
loop_
_entity.id
_entity.type
_entity.pdbx_description
1 polymer ?
#
loop_
_entity_poly.entity_id
_entity_poly.type
_entity_poly.pdbx_seq_one_letter_code
_entity_poly.pdbx_strand_id
1 'polypeptide(L)'
;MCSNRPNVYADIGAPLAPALTAKPLWFTEQMCKFLALAPSDRLCWGSDMMVVPAGQELIEAFWNWQVPPVYQKGYGIQPLTSDDKKKIMGRTFAKLIGLDPDKVLEKIRNDSFSKKKSAKVKQFLTKANAAR
;
A
#
# COMPACT_ATOMS: atom_id res chain seq x y z
N MET A 1 -12.43 -2.33 16.59
CA MET A 1 -13.01 -0.99 16.35
C MET A 1 -13.46 -0.84 14.90
N CYS A 2 -12.58 -1.04 13.90
CA CYS A 2 -12.98 -1.04 12.48
C CYS A 2 -13.80 -2.29 12.10
N SER A 3 -13.45 -3.47 12.61
CA SER A 3 -14.17 -4.71 12.26
C SER A 3 -15.67 -4.73 12.60
N ASN A 4 -16.10 -3.93 13.59
CA ASN A 4 -17.49 -3.87 14.05
C ASN A 4 -18.25 -2.63 13.54
N ARG A 5 -17.61 -1.80 12.69
CA ARG A 5 -18.19 -0.56 12.18
C ARG A 5 -18.02 -0.50 10.66
N PRO A 6 -19.08 -0.72 9.87
CA PRO A 6 -18.97 -0.93 8.42
C PRO A 6 -18.53 0.32 7.64
N ASN A 7 -18.49 1.48 8.28
CA ASN A 7 -18.12 2.78 7.69
C ASN A 7 -16.82 3.36 8.25
N VAL A 8 -16.04 2.59 9.02
CA VAL A 8 -14.77 3.04 9.60
C VAL A 8 -13.60 2.37 8.89
N TYR A 9 -12.62 3.18 8.53
CA TYR A 9 -11.37 2.78 7.89
C TYR A 9 -10.20 3.37 8.67
N ALA A 10 -9.12 2.62 8.79
CA ALA A 10 -7.91 3.10 9.43
C ALA A 10 -6.88 3.49 8.37
N ASP A 11 -6.30 4.66 8.55
CA ASP A 11 -5.15 5.10 7.77
C ASP A 11 -3.85 4.61 8.45
N ILE A 12 -2.91 4.10 7.66
CA ILE A 12 -1.58 3.65 8.13
C ILE A 12 -0.48 4.66 7.78
N GLY A 13 -0.80 5.95 7.71
CA GLY A 13 0.09 7.04 7.27
C GLY A 13 1.00 7.64 8.34
N ALA A 14 1.04 8.98 8.44
CA ALA A 14 2.11 9.87 8.92
C ALA A 14 3.12 9.34 9.96
N PRO A 15 2.73 8.63 11.05
CA PRO A 15 3.70 8.10 12.00
C PRO A 15 4.34 6.76 11.57
N LEU A 16 3.69 5.96 10.73
CA LEU A 16 4.09 4.60 10.37
C LEU A 16 5.02 4.55 9.16
N ALA A 17 4.69 5.26 8.09
CA ALA A 17 5.47 5.22 6.86
C ALA A 17 6.98 5.53 7.07
N PRO A 18 7.39 6.64 7.71
CA PRO A 18 8.81 6.90 7.98
C PRO A 18 9.43 5.93 9.00
N ALA A 19 8.64 5.37 9.92
CA ALA A 19 9.15 4.41 10.88
C ALA A 19 9.54 3.07 10.24
N LEU A 20 9.03 2.77 9.05
CA LEU A 20 9.42 1.57 8.32
C LEU A 20 10.93 1.52 8.05
N THR A 21 11.54 2.68 7.75
CA THR A 21 12.99 2.79 7.53
C THR A 21 13.73 3.18 8.80
N ALA A 22 13.17 4.08 9.62
CA ALA A 22 13.86 4.60 10.80
C ALA A 22 13.75 3.72 12.06
N LYS A 23 12.64 2.99 12.24
CA LYS A 23 12.30 2.21 13.45
C LYS A 23 11.52 0.94 13.10
N PRO A 24 12.10 -0.01 12.34
CA PRO A 24 11.38 -1.12 11.71
C PRO A 24 10.68 -2.08 12.68
N LEU A 25 11.21 -2.27 13.89
CA LEU A 25 10.56 -3.10 14.92
C LEU A 25 9.31 -2.42 15.48
N TRP A 26 9.38 -1.11 15.75
CA TRP A 26 8.22 -0.34 16.19
C TRP A 26 7.15 -0.31 15.08
N PHE A 27 7.55 -0.08 13.83
CA PHE A 27 6.66 -0.19 12.68
C PHE A 27 5.94 -1.53 12.64
N THR A 28 6.71 -2.62 12.77
CA THR A 28 6.18 -3.98 12.77
C THR A 28 5.15 -4.19 13.87
N GLU A 29 5.45 -3.74 15.09
CA GLU A 29 4.54 -3.85 16.24
C GLU A 29 3.23 -3.09 16.00
N GLN A 30 3.31 -1.85 15.49
CA GLN A 30 2.12 -1.06 15.19
C GLN A 30 1.29 -1.69 14.06
N MET A 31 1.92 -2.13 12.98
CA MET A 31 1.23 -2.82 11.89
C MET A 31 0.52 -4.09 12.38
N CYS A 32 1.13 -4.85 13.29
CA CYS A 32 0.46 -6.01 13.89
C CYS A 32 -0.80 -5.61 14.66
N LYS A 33 -0.75 -4.52 15.44
CA LYS A 33 -1.96 -3.99 16.13
C LYS A 33 -3.06 -3.61 15.14
N PHE A 34 -2.72 -2.97 14.02
CA PHE A 34 -3.70 -2.65 12.98
C PHE A 34 -4.33 -3.89 12.37
N LEU A 35 -3.50 -4.86 11.95
CA LEU A 35 -3.95 -6.11 11.33
C LEU A 35 -4.78 -6.99 12.29
N ALA A 36 -4.54 -6.90 13.59
CA ALA A 36 -5.36 -7.57 14.60
C ALA A 36 -6.73 -6.90 14.81
N LEU A 37 -6.85 -5.60 14.51
CA LEU A 37 -8.06 -4.80 14.77
C LEU A 37 -8.92 -4.56 13.52
N ALA A 38 -8.36 -4.78 12.33
CA ALA A 38 -9.00 -4.51 11.06
C ALA A 38 -8.45 -5.43 9.95
N PRO A 39 -9.31 -5.97 9.07
CA PRO A 39 -8.87 -6.65 7.86
C PRO A 39 -8.21 -5.69 6.87
N SER A 40 -7.44 -6.22 5.91
CA SER A 40 -6.69 -5.44 4.91
C SER A 40 -7.57 -4.52 4.05
N ASP A 41 -8.84 -4.87 3.83
CA ASP A 41 -9.83 -4.06 3.10
C ASP A 41 -10.46 -2.92 3.93
N ARG A 42 -9.95 -2.71 5.16
CA ARG A 42 -10.29 -1.59 6.05
C ARG A 42 -9.10 -0.71 6.41
N LEU A 43 -7.95 -0.97 5.79
CA LEU A 43 -6.73 -0.19 5.95
C LEU A 43 -6.45 0.60 4.67
N CYS A 44 -6.01 1.84 4.81
CA CYS A 44 -5.66 2.77 3.73
C CYS A 44 -4.23 3.27 3.90
N TRP A 45 -3.47 3.35 2.79
CA TRP A 45 -2.15 3.97 2.77
C TRP A 45 -2.25 5.49 2.60
N GLY A 46 -1.87 6.23 3.64
CA GLY A 46 -1.59 7.66 3.60
C GLY A 46 -0.08 7.88 3.54
N SER A 47 0.41 8.61 2.53
CA SER A 47 1.87 8.73 2.33
C SER A 47 2.50 9.91 3.09
N ASP A 48 1.70 10.92 3.46
CA ASP A 48 2.12 12.16 4.12
C ASP A 48 3.40 12.78 3.54
N MET A 49 3.59 12.62 2.22
CA MET A 49 4.83 12.98 1.51
C MET A 49 5.13 14.48 1.49
N MET A 50 4.18 15.34 1.91
CA MET A 50 4.48 16.75 2.15
C MET A 50 5.43 16.95 3.34
N VAL A 51 5.46 16.00 4.27
CA VAL A 51 6.30 16.02 5.49
C VAL A 51 7.45 15.01 5.40
N VAL A 52 7.26 13.91 4.67
CA VAL A 52 8.22 12.81 4.57
C VAL A 52 8.88 12.78 3.18
N PRO A 53 10.15 13.21 3.03
CA PRO A 53 10.90 12.97 1.80
C PRO A 53 11.20 11.47 1.67
N ALA A 54 11.26 10.93 0.44
CA ALA A 54 11.46 9.50 0.07
C ALA A 54 10.18 8.68 -0.19
N GLY A 55 9.32 9.18 -1.08
CA GLY A 55 8.05 8.52 -1.36
C GLY A 55 8.15 7.14 -2.01
N GLN A 56 9.09 6.96 -2.96
CA GLN A 56 9.25 5.70 -3.69
C GLN A 56 9.86 4.61 -2.80
N GLU A 57 10.85 4.99 -1.98
CA GLU A 57 11.55 4.10 -1.06
C GLU A 57 10.59 3.53 -0.01
N LEU A 58 9.64 4.34 0.47
CA LEU A 58 8.61 3.89 1.41
C LEU A 58 7.61 2.92 0.79
N ILE A 59 7.21 3.18 -0.45
CA ILE A 59 6.36 2.28 -1.23
C ILE A 59 7.05 0.92 -1.38
N GLU A 60 8.32 0.91 -1.77
CA GLU A 60 9.10 -0.32 -1.97
C GLU A 60 9.35 -1.05 -0.66
N ALA A 61 9.70 -0.32 0.41
CA ALA A 61 9.91 -0.91 1.72
C ALA A 61 8.63 -1.61 2.21
N PHE A 62 7.45 -0.99 2.05
CA PHE A 62 6.20 -1.61 2.50
C PHE A 62 5.85 -2.82 1.62
N TRP A 63 6.03 -2.68 0.31
CA TRP A 63 5.79 -3.77 -0.64
C TRP A 63 6.65 -5.00 -0.34
N ASN A 64 7.88 -4.80 0.11
CA ASN A 64 8.82 -5.88 0.45
C ASN A 64 8.72 -6.34 1.91
N TRP A 65 8.19 -5.53 2.82
CA TRP A 65 8.05 -5.88 4.23
C TRP A 65 7.06 -7.03 4.46
N GLN A 66 7.37 -7.94 5.38
CA GLN A 66 6.43 -8.96 5.86
C GLN A 66 6.42 -8.98 7.38
N VAL A 67 5.27 -9.39 7.95
CA VAL A 67 5.15 -9.62 9.40
C VAL A 67 6.11 -10.75 9.79
N PRO A 68 7.08 -10.54 10.71
CA PRO A 68 7.98 -11.61 11.12
C PRO A 68 7.24 -12.71 11.89
N PRO A 69 7.67 -13.99 11.81
CA PRO A 69 6.95 -15.13 12.41
C PRO A 69 6.65 -15.00 13.91
N VAL A 70 7.55 -14.37 14.69
CA VAL A 70 7.35 -14.14 16.12
C VAL A 70 6.14 -13.24 16.40
N TYR A 71 5.93 -12.22 15.57
CA TYR A 71 4.79 -11.32 15.67
C TYR A 71 3.50 -11.97 15.15
N GLN A 72 3.58 -12.77 14.09
CA GLN A 72 2.44 -13.53 13.56
C GLN A 72 1.82 -14.40 14.67
N LYS A 73 2.64 -15.18 15.38
CA LYS A 73 2.17 -16.03 16.48
C LYS A 73 1.62 -15.21 17.65
N GLY A 74 2.33 -14.15 18.06
CA GLY A 74 1.94 -13.32 19.20
C GLY A 74 0.62 -12.58 19.02
N TYR A 75 0.32 -12.16 17.79
CA TYR A 75 -0.90 -11.40 17.46
C TYR A 75 -1.97 -12.23 16.74
N GLY A 76 -1.72 -13.50 16.43
CA GLY A 76 -2.66 -14.35 15.69
C GLY A 76 -2.87 -13.92 14.24
N ILE A 77 -1.84 -13.36 13.60
CA ILE A 77 -1.91 -12.76 12.26
C ILE A 77 -1.34 -13.71 11.22
N GLN A 78 -2.02 -13.85 10.08
CA GLN A 78 -1.50 -14.57 8.92
C GLN A 78 -0.51 -13.73 8.11
N PRO A 79 0.45 -14.35 7.39
CA PRO A 79 1.30 -13.63 6.45
C PRO A 79 0.47 -12.81 5.45
N LEU A 80 0.88 -11.56 5.19
CA LEU A 80 0.20 -10.73 4.20
C LEU A 80 0.41 -11.31 2.79
N THR A 81 -0.69 -11.42 2.06
CA THR A 81 -0.67 -11.76 0.64
C THR A 81 -0.41 -10.52 -0.20
N SER A 82 -0.08 -10.73 -1.49
CA SER A 82 0.02 -9.63 -2.44
C SER A 82 -1.33 -8.92 -2.66
N ASP A 83 -2.45 -9.60 -2.45
CA ASP A 83 -3.79 -9.00 -2.51
C ASP A 83 -4.07 -8.10 -1.31
N ASP A 84 -3.67 -8.52 -0.10
CA ASP A 84 -3.77 -7.68 1.10
C ASP A 84 -3.00 -6.37 0.93
N LYS A 85 -1.78 -6.44 0.38
CA LYS A 85 -0.98 -5.25 0.11
C LYS A 85 -1.62 -4.35 -0.94
N LYS A 86 -2.20 -4.90 -2.02
CA LYS A 86 -2.93 -4.11 -3.03
C LYS A 86 -4.16 -3.41 -2.44
N LYS A 87 -4.87 -4.07 -1.52
CA LYS A 87 -5.98 -3.46 -0.76
C LYS A 87 -5.49 -2.25 0.01
N ILE A 88 -4.53 -2.47 0.91
CA ILE A 88 -3.96 -1.44 1.78
C ILE A 88 -3.42 -0.24 0.96
N MET A 89 -2.65 -0.50 -0.09
CA MET A 89 -1.98 0.54 -0.87
C MET A 89 -2.90 1.38 -1.76
N GLY A 90 -4.13 0.96 -2.03
CA GLY A 90 -5.02 1.78 -2.84
C GLY A 90 -6.37 1.20 -3.21
N ARG A 91 -6.54 -0.12 -3.30
CA ARG A 91 -7.86 -0.69 -3.67
C ARG A 91 -8.92 -0.44 -2.60
N THR A 92 -8.55 -0.38 -1.32
CA THR A 92 -9.47 -0.01 -0.23
C THR A 92 -9.99 1.41 -0.41
N PHE A 93 -9.10 2.38 -0.62
CA PHE A 93 -9.48 3.78 -0.81
C PHE A 93 -10.25 4.01 -2.12
N ALA A 94 -9.85 3.34 -3.21
CA ALA A 94 -10.58 3.37 -4.48
C ALA A 94 -12.03 2.91 -4.30
N LYS A 95 -12.25 1.77 -3.61
CA LYS A 95 -13.60 1.29 -3.28
C LYS A 95 -14.38 2.31 -2.44
N LEU A 96 -13.74 2.94 -1.46
CA LEU A 96 -14.36 3.93 -0.57
C LEU A 96 -14.91 5.13 -1.35
N ILE A 97 -14.20 5.59 -2.38
CA ILE A 97 -14.61 6.74 -3.20
C ILE A 97 -15.41 6.35 -4.45
N GLY A 98 -15.79 5.08 -4.60
CA GLY A 98 -16.54 4.59 -5.77
C GLY A 98 -15.72 4.54 -7.07
N LEU A 99 -14.39 4.49 -6.97
CA LEU A 99 -13.48 4.40 -8.11
C LEU A 99 -13.14 2.93 -8.40
N ASP A 100 -13.32 2.52 -9.66
CA ASP A 100 -12.85 1.23 -10.18
C ASP A 100 -11.50 1.44 -10.89
N PRO A 101 -10.36 1.04 -10.29
CA PRO A 101 -9.04 1.26 -10.88
C PRO A 101 -8.89 0.60 -12.24
N ASP A 102 -9.49 -0.58 -12.44
CA ASP A 102 -9.30 -1.36 -13.66
C ASP A 102 -10.04 -0.68 -14.83
N LYS A 103 -11.25 -0.13 -14.59
CA LYS A 103 -11.96 0.71 -15.57
C LYS A 103 -11.27 2.04 -15.85
N VAL A 104 -10.69 2.67 -14.83
CA VAL A 104 -9.94 3.92 -14.99
C VAL A 104 -8.72 3.68 -15.88
N LEU A 105 -7.96 2.62 -15.59
CA LEU A 105 -6.79 2.22 -16.38
C LEU A 105 -7.14 1.91 -17.83
N GLU A 106 -8.27 1.24 -18.07
CA GLU A 106 -8.78 1.00 -19.42
C GLU A 106 -9.06 2.31 -20.16
N LYS A 107 -9.78 3.25 -19.52
CA LYS A 107 -10.13 4.55 -20.09
C LYS A 107 -8.92 5.39 -20.45
N ILE A 108 -7.87 5.38 -19.62
CA ILE A 108 -6.67 6.21 -19.81
C ILE A 108 -5.58 5.54 -20.65
N ARG A 109 -5.76 4.27 -21.07
CA ARG A 109 -4.74 3.46 -21.76
C ARG A 109 -4.07 4.18 -22.94
N ASN A 110 -4.85 4.98 -23.67
CA ASN A 110 -4.41 5.68 -24.88
C ASN A 110 -4.57 7.21 -24.78
N ASP A 111 -4.54 7.75 -23.56
CA ASP A 111 -4.63 9.19 -23.33
C ASP A 111 -3.43 9.97 -23.88
N SER A 112 -3.49 11.30 -23.80
CA SER A 112 -2.43 12.17 -24.31
C SER A 112 -1.08 11.92 -23.62
N PHE A 113 -1.09 11.57 -22.33
CA PHE A 113 0.14 11.29 -21.57
C PHE A 113 0.76 9.95 -21.98
N SER A 114 -0.06 8.94 -22.23
CA SER A 114 0.35 7.61 -22.69
C SER A 114 1.01 7.67 -24.06
N LYS A 115 0.52 8.54 -24.94
CA LYS A 115 1.11 8.78 -26.27
C LYS A 115 2.40 9.59 -26.22
N LYS A 116 2.52 10.52 -25.27
CA LYS A 116 3.67 11.45 -25.13
C LYS A 116 4.80 10.92 -24.23
N LYS A 117 4.83 9.61 -23.93
CA LYS A 117 5.91 9.01 -23.13
C LYS A 117 7.27 9.20 -23.81
N SER A 118 8.24 9.73 -23.07
CA SER A 118 9.62 9.86 -23.54
C SER A 118 10.25 8.47 -23.79
N ALA A 119 11.30 8.42 -24.60
CA ALA A 119 12.05 7.17 -24.84
C ALA A 119 12.53 6.53 -23.53
N LYS A 120 12.97 7.35 -22.56
CA LYS A 120 13.38 6.89 -21.22
C LYS A 120 12.25 6.21 -20.46
N VAL A 121 11.04 6.79 -20.48
CA VAL A 121 9.85 6.19 -19.84
C VAL A 121 9.47 4.88 -20.53
N LYS A 122 9.50 4.84 -21.86
CA LYS A 122 9.22 3.62 -22.62
C LYS A 122 10.21 2.51 -22.26
N GLN A 123 11.51 2.81 -22.23
CA GLN A 123 12.56 1.86 -21.86
C GLN A 123 12.39 1.33 -20.42
N PHE A 124 12.07 2.22 -19.47
CA PHE A 124 11.79 1.83 -18.09
C PHE A 124 10.61 0.85 -18.00
N LEU A 125 9.49 1.18 -18.66
CA LEU A 125 8.29 0.34 -18.65
C LEU A 125 8.55 -1.03 -19.29
N THR A 126 9.33 -1.10 -20.37
CA THR A 126 9.72 -2.38 -20.98
C THR A 126 10.50 -3.26 -20.01
N LYS A 127 11.48 -2.70 -19.29
CA LYS A 127 12.24 -3.45 -18.28
C LYS A 127 11.37 -3.90 -17.11
N ALA A 128 10.50 -3.01 -16.61
CA ALA A 128 9.63 -3.31 -15.48
C ALA A 128 8.60 -4.40 -15.80
N ASN A 129 8.05 -4.41 -17.02
CA ASN A 129 7.10 -5.44 -17.45
C ASN A 129 7.76 -6.81 -17.69
N ALA A 130 9.04 -6.85 -18.06
CA ALA A 130 9.77 -8.10 -18.23
C ALA A 130 10.14 -8.78 -16.90
N ALA A 131 10.05 -8.05 -15.78
CA ALA A 131 10.34 -8.54 -14.43
C ALA A 131 9.08 -8.94 -13.62
N ARG A 132 7.89 -8.82 -14.23
CA ARG A 132 6.60 -9.23 -13.66
C ARG A 132 6.16 -10.56 -14.24
#